data_AF-A0ABD1E244-F1
#
_entry.id   AF-A0ABD1E244-F1
#
_cell.length_a   1.000
_cell.length_b   1.000
_cell.length_c   1.000
_cell.angle_alpha   90.00
_cell.angle_beta   90.00
_cell.angle_gamma   90.00
#
_symmetry.space_group_name_H-M   'P 1'
#
loop_
_entity.id
_entity.type
_entity.pdbx_description
1 polymer ?
#
loop_
_entity_poly.entity_id
_entity_poly.type
_entity_poly.pdbx_seq_one_letter_code
_entity_poly.pdbx_strand_id
1 'polypeptide(L)'
;MEGKRPKFHSYYCFICARSDLEVQNMYCFPRNKNKAQIWLDNMNMKANASALSSRSRICNLHFGPECFANSFQLNRNAIPTLAIPIILDAAASQIRRLKRLATARKRDIRALSDLAKATFIAPFLLICPVVLQIL
;
A
#
# COMPACT_ATOMS: atom_id res chain seq x y z
N MET A 1 -21.40 -21.12 -8.14
CA MET A 1 -20.92 -20.60 -6.84
C MET A 1 -19.59 -19.90 -7.09
N GLU A 2 -19.60 -18.60 -7.38
CA GLU A 2 -18.38 -17.84 -7.72
C GLU A 2 -17.60 -17.56 -6.43
N GLY A 3 -16.50 -18.29 -6.21
CA GLY A 3 -15.60 -18.08 -5.08
C GLY A 3 -14.97 -16.69 -5.15
N LYS A 4 -15.35 -15.79 -4.24
CA LYS A 4 -14.68 -14.50 -4.07
C LYS A 4 -13.21 -14.77 -3.74
N ARG A 5 -12.31 -14.52 -4.70
CA ARG A 5 -10.85 -14.57 -4.50
C ARG A 5 -10.49 -13.77 -3.23
N PRO A 6 -9.72 -14.33 -2.28
CA PRO A 6 -9.31 -13.60 -1.09
C PRO A 6 -8.45 -12.40 -1.52
N LYS A 7 -8.91 -11.19 -1.21
CA LYS A 7 -8.16 -9.96 -1.45
C LYS A 7 -7.06 -9.87 -0.39
N PHE A 8 -5.87 -10.36 -0.70
CA PHE A 8 -4.68 -10.08 0.10
C PHE A 8 -4.34 -8.60 -0.05
N HIS A 9 -4.82 -7.78 0.88
CA HIS A 9 -4.42 -6.39 0.97
C HIS A 9 -3.01 -6.33 1.57
N SER A 10 -1.98 -6.31 0.73
CA SER A 10 -0.62 -6.06 1.20
C SER A 10 -0.55 -4.63 1.75
N TYR A 11 -0.34 -4.49 3.05
CA TYR A 11 -0.07 -3.19 3.65
C TYR A 11 1.41 -2.85 3.51
N TYR A 12 1.72 -1.55 3.41
CA TYR A 12 3.09 -1.07 3.39
C TYR A 12 3.28 -0.02 4.47
N CYS A 13 4.44 -0.07 5.13
CA CYS A 13 4.88 0.99 6.01
C CYS A 13 4.99 2.31 5.24
N PHE A 14 4.40 3.36 5.77
CA PHE A 14 4.37 4.70 5.22
C PHE A 14 5.77 5.34 5.22
N ILE A 15 6.63 4.92 6.15
CA ILE A 15 7.97 5.46 6.38
C ILE A 15 9.01 4.67 5.59
N CYS A 16 9.28 3.43 5.98
CA CYS A 16 10.32 2.61 5.38
C CYS A 16 9.87 1.80 4.16
N ALA A 17 8.60 1.86 3.76
CA ALA A 17 8.08 1.17 2.58
C ALA A 17 8.03 -0.38 2.63
N ARG A 18 8.44 -1.02 3.73
CA ARG A 18 8.35 -2.48 3.91
C ARG A 18 6.89 -2.96 3.88
N SER A 19 6.67 -4.13 3.30
CA SER A 19 5.39 -4.83 3.32
C SER A 19 5.12 -5.50 4.67
N ASP A 20 3.87 -5.86 4.92
CA ASP A 20 3.41 -6.65 6.08
C ASP A 20 4.00 -8.07 6.13
N LEU A 21 4.55 -8.55 5.02
CA LEU A 21 5.30 -9.81 4.97
C LEU A 21 6.75 -9.66 5.49
N GLU A 22 7.29 -8.44 5.45
CA GLU A 22 8.68 -8.15 5.84
C GLU A 22 8.84 -7.69 7.28
N VAL A 23 7.73 -7.45 8.00
CA VAL A 23 7.73 -6.91 9.37
C VAL A 23 6.73 -7.65 10.24
N GLN A 24 7.00 -7.71 11.53
CA GLN A 24 6.17 -8.47 12.47
C GLN A 24 4.79 -7.85 12.67
N ASN A 25 4.72 -6.51 12.82
CA ASN A 25 3.47 -5.80 13.09
C ASN A 25 3.39 -4.47 12.34
N MET A 26 2.16 -4.07 12.01
CA MET A 26 1.84 -2.79 11.39
C MET A 26 0.73 -2.05 12.15
N TYR A 27 0.93 -0.75 12.36
CA TYR A 27 0.06 0.10 13.17
C TYR A 27 -0.55 1.22 12.35
N CYS A 28 -1.86 1.45 12.52
CA CYS A 28 -2.54 2.60 11.95
C CYS A 28 -2.01 3.90 12.54
N PHE A 29 -2.04 4.97 11.76
CA PHE A 29 -1.91 6.31 12.31
C PHE A 29 -3.06 6.60 13.30
N PRO A 30 -2.83 7.42 14.33
CA PRO A 30 -3.88 7.89 15.22
C PRO A 30 -5.03 8.55 14.45
N ARG A 31 -6.27 8.31 14.85
CA ARG A 31 -7.45 8.97 14.27
C ARG A 31 -7.43 10.49 14.52
N ASN A 32 -6.86 10.91 15.64
CA ASN A 32 -6.62 12.32 15.95
C ASN A 32 -5.52 12.87 15.04
N LYS A 33 -5.88 13.85 14.19
CA LYS A 33 -4.97 14.45 13.21
C LYS A 33 -3.80 15.20 13.83
N ASN A 34 -3.99 15.84 14.99
CA ASN A 34 -2.91 16.51 15.70
C ASN A 34 -1.86 15.50 16.16
N LYS A 35 -2.30 14.37 16.73
CA LYS A 35 -1.38 13.30 17.13
C LYS A 35 -0.70 12.64 15.93
N ALA A 36 -1.42 12.46 14.83
CA ALA A 36 -0.84 11.96 13.58
C ALA A 36 0.19 12.93 12.98
N GLN A 37 -0.01 14.24 13.12
CA GLN A 37 0.97 15.26 12.71
C GLN A 37 2.23 15.18 13.58
N ILE A 38 2.08 15.08 14.91
CA ILE A 38 3.22 14.84 15.82
C ILE A 38 4.02 13.60 15.41
N TRP A 39 3.34 12.52 15.03
CA TRP A 39 4.01 11.32 14.51
C TRP A 39 4.83 11.64 13.24
N LEU A 40 4.24 12.36 12.28
CA LEU A 40 4.94 12.75 11.04
C LEU A 40 6.14 13.67 11.32
N ASP A 41 5.98 14.64 12.22
CA ASP A 41 7.00 15.62 12.57
C ASP A 41 8.20 14.93 13.25
N ASN A 42 7.95 14.01 14.18
CA ASN A 42 9.00 13.25 14.86
C ASN A 42 9.78 12.31 13.91
N MET A 43 9.15 11.89 12.82
CA MET A 43 9.80 11.12 11.76
C MET A 43 10.37 12.00 10.64
N ASN A 44 10.39 13.32 10.85
CA ASN A 44 10.88 14.34 9.92
C ASN A 44 10.25 14.27 8.52
N MET A 45 8.96 13.92 8.47
CA MET A 45 8.22 13.77 7.21
C MET A 45 7.56 15.08 6.80
N LYS A 46 7.86 15.58 5.59
CA LYS A 46 7.19 16.74 4.97
C LYS A 46 5.79 16.40 4.44
N ALA A 47 5.01 15.65 5.21
CA ALA A 47 3.64 15.25 4.85
C ALA A 47 2.64 15.90 5.82
N ASN A 48 1.45 16.21 5.31
CA ASN A 48 0.34 16.67 6.13
C ASN A 48 -0.49 15.47 6.59
N ALA A 49 -0.91 15.43 7.86
CA ALA A 49 -1.78 14.39 8.41
C ALA A 49 -3.11 14.22 7.63
N SER A 50 -3.57 15.25 6.91
CA SER A 50 -4.73 15.18 6.00
C SER A 50 -4.48 14.31 4.77
N ALA A 51 -3.24 14.14 4.34
CA ALA A 51 -2.86 13.26 3.23
C ALA A 51 -2.81 11.77 3.62
N LEU A 52 -2.92 11.46 4.92
CA LEU A 52 -2.91 10.08 5.41
C LEU A 52 -4.25 9.38 5.09
N SER A 53 -4.15 8.29 4.32
CA SER A 53 -5.25 7.35 4.10
C SER A 53 -5.49 6.46 5.31
N SER A 54 -6.70 5.92 5.46
CA SER A 54 -7.02 4.86 6.43
C SER A 54 -6.20 3.58 6.24
N ARG A 55 -5.52 3.42 5.09
CA ARG A 55 -4.58 2.35 4.81
C ARG A 55 -3.13 2.67 5.18
N SER A 56 -2.84 3.88 5.62
CA SER A 56 -1.48 4.27 6.04
C SER A 56 -1.13 3.51 7.31
N ARG A 57 0.01 2.81 7.29
CA ARG A 57 0.53 2.01 8.40
C ARG A 57 1.96 2.38 8.71
N ILE A 58 2.41 2.13 9.93
CA ILE A 58 3.81 2.22 10.34
C ILE A 58 4.20 0.85 10.94
N CYS A 59 5.34 0.30 10.57
CA CYS A 59 5.79 -0.96 11.16
C CYS A 59 6.36 -0.80 12.57
N ASN A 60 6.40 -1.90 13.33
CA ASN A 60 6.97 -1.95 14.68
C ASN A 60 8.41 -1.45 14.79
N LEU A 61 9.20 -1.52 13.72
CA LEU A 61 10.60 -1.08 13.70
C LEU A 61 10.78 0.44 13.97
N HIS A 62 9.72 1.24 13.85
CA HIS A 62 9.77 2.68 14.12
C HIS A 62 9.37 3.07 15.55
N PHE A 63 9.15 2.09 16.41
CA PHE A 63 8.79 2.28 17.81
C PHE A 63 9.85 1.60 18.67
N GLY A 64 10.33 2.31 19.70
CA GLY A 64 11.17 1.68 20.71
C GLY A 64 10.36 0.70 21.57
N PRO A 65 11.02 -0.26 22.26
CA PRO A 65 10.35 -1.24 23.11
C PRO A 65 9.46 -0.59 24.19
N GLU A 66 9.83 0.59 24.69
CA GLU A 66 9.08 1.38 25.68
C GLU A 66 7.72 1.88 25.16
N CYS A 67 7.51 1.92 23.85
CA CYS A 67 6.24 2.32 23.24
C CYS A 67 5.17 1.23 23.32
N PHE A 68 5.52 0.02 23.75
CA PHE A 68 4.66 -1.15 23.72
C PHE A 68 4.18 -1.54 25.13
N ALA A 69 2.86 -1.71 25.28
CA ALA A 69 2.29 -2.26 26.51
C ALA A 69 2.50 -3.79 26.59
N ASN A 70 2.64 -4.44 25.43
CA ASN A 70 3.04 -5.83 25.24
C ASN A 70 3.59 -6.00 23.82
N SER A 71 4.06 -7.19 23.46
CA SER A 71 4.67 -7.51 22.16
C SER A 71 3.88 -7.10 20.90
N PHE A 72 2.58 -6.81 21.02
CA PHE A 72 1.70 -6.50 19.88
C PHE A 72 0.97 -5.16 20.01
N GLN A 73 0.78 -4.60 21.21
CA GLN A 73 0.03 -3.36 21.42
C GLN A 73 0.92 -2.16 21.71
N LEU A 74 0.75 -1.11 20.90
CA LEU A 74 1.25 0.22 21.20
C LEU A 74 0.47 0.85 22.35
N ASN A 75 1.19 1.49 23.26
CA ASN A 75 0.61 2.32 24.29
C ASN A 75 -0.21 3.47 23.65
N ARG A 76 -1.30 3.89 24.30
CA ARG A 76 -2.10 5.05 23.87
C ARG A 76 -1.27 6.32 23.76
N ASN A 77 -0.20 6.43 24.54
CA ASN A 77 0.74 7.56 24.52
C ASN A 77 1.98 7.29 23.66
N ALA A 78 2.03 6.16 22.95
CA ALA A 78 3.14 5.87 22.06
C ALA A 78 3.31 6.96 21.00
N ILE A 79 4.56 7.31 20.79
CA ILE A 79 5.05 8.22 19.77
C ILE A 79 6.20 7.47 19.10
N PRO A 80 6.31 7.44 17.76
CA PRO A 80 7.46 6.86 17.09
C PRO A 80 8.69 7.70 17.45
N THR A 81 9.42 7.26 18.47
CA THR A 81 10.61 7.91 19.05
C THR A 81 11.90 7.44 18.39
N LEU A 82 11.86 6.30 17.69
CA LEU A 82 13.02 5.76 17.01
C LEU A 82 13.22 6.48 15.67
N ALA A 83 13.99 7.57 15.71
CA ALA A 83 14.66 8.10 14.53
C ALA A 83 15.73 7.08 14.10
N ILE A 84 15.33 5.98 13.45
CA ILE A 84 16.29 5.25 12.62
C ILE A 84 16.81 6.30 11.65
N PRO A 85 18.12 6.62 11.66
CA PRO A 85 18.64 7.75 10.92
C PRO A 85 18.22 7.58 9.47
N ILE A 86 17.37 8.51 9.05
CA ILE A 86 16.80 8.65 7.72
C ILE A 86 17.90 8.47 6.66
N ILE A 87 19.16 8.78 7.00
CA ILE A 87 20.34 8.66 6.14
C ILE A 87 20.62 7.21 5.68
N LEU A 88 20.34 6.18 6.48
CA LEU A 88 20.59 4.77 6.11
C LEU A 88 19.40 4.11 5.41
N ASP A 89 18.16 4.55 5.65
CA ASP A 89 16.94 3.92 5.10
C ASP A 89 16.17 4.78 4.10
N ALA A 90 16.44 6.09 3.98
CA ALA A 90 15.71 6.96 3.03
C ALA A 90 16.07 6.69 1.57
N ALA A 91 17.33 6.39 1.27
CA ALA A 91 17.72 5.98 -0.09
C ALA A 91 16.97 4.68 -0.47
N ALA A 92 16.91 3.73 0.46
CA ALA A 92 16.22 2.48 0.26
C ALA A 92 14.68 2.65 0.23
N SER A 93 14.12 3.61 0.97
CA SER A 93 12.69 3.91 0.98
C SER A 93 12.24 4.60 -0.31
N GLN A 94 13.05 5.51 -0.87
CA GLN A 94 12.81 6.11 -2.18
C GLN A 94 12.85 5.05 -3.28
N ILE A 95 13.86 4.17 -3.29
CA ILE A 95 13.96 3.06 -4.25
C ILE A 95 12.73 2.14 -4.13
N ARG A 96 12.33 1.75 -2.91
CA ARG A 96 11.12 0.93 -2.70
C ARG A 96 9.84 1.66 -3.14
N ARG A 97 9.73 2.97 -2.91
CA ARG A 97 8.59 3.79 -3.37
C ARG A 97 8.52 3.87 -4.89
N LEU A 98 9.64 4.14 -5.56
CA LEU A 98 9.73 4.16 -7.01
C LEU A 98 9.38 2.80 -7.62
N LYS A 99 9.87 1.70 -7.03
CA LYS A 99 9.50 0.34 -7.42
C LYS A 99 7.99 0.11 -7.34
N ARG A 100 7.31 0.62 -6.30
CA ARG A 100 5.84 0.53 -6.19
C ARG A 100 5.09 1.36 -7.23
N LEU A 101 5.55 2.57 -7.51
CA LEU A 101 4.94 3.39 -8.57
C LEU A 101 5.11 2.71 -9.94
N ALA A 102 6.26 2.07 -10.17
CA ALA A 102 6.50 1.29 -11.37
C ALA A 102 5.59 0.04 -11.46
N THR A 103 5.36 -0.68 -10.36
CA THR A 103 4.43 -1.83 -10.36
C THR A 103 2.98 -1.42 -10.48
N ALA A 104 2.56 -0.29 -9.90
CA ALA A 104 1.24 0.29 -10.12
C ALA A 104 1.03 0.62 -11.61
N ARG A 105 1.96 1.38 -12.22
CA ARG A 105 1.93 1.72 -13.64
C ARG A 105 1.88 0.49 -14.55
N LYS A 106 2.64 -0.56 -14.24
CA LYS A 106 2.59 -1.84 -15.00
C LYS A 106 1.23 -2.53 -14.92
N ARG A 107 0.54 -2.46 -13.79
CA ARG A 107 -0.82 -3.01 -13.64
C ARG A 107 -1.83 -2.21 -14.46
N ASP A 108 -1.73 -0.88 -14.45
CA ASP A 108 -2.64 -0.01 -15.22
C ASP A 108 -2.48 -0.25 -16.73
N ILE A 109 -1.22 -0.33 -17.23
CA ILE A 109 -0.95 -0.65 -18.64
C ILE A 109 -1.53 -2.03 -19.01
N ARG A 110 -1.38 -3.03 -18.14
CA ARG A 110 -1.93 -4.37 -18.40
C ARG A 110 -3.46 -4.36 -18.42
N ALA A 111 -4.10 -3.67 -17.48
CA ALA A 111 -5.56 -3.51 -17.44
C ALA A 111 -6.09 -2.80 -18.69
N LEU A 112 -5.40 -1.76 -19.17
CA LEU A 112 -5.72 -1.10 -20.43
C LEU A 112 -5.55 -2.02 -21.64
N SER A 113 -4.50 -2.86 -21.65
CA SER A 113 -4.30 -3.87 -22.69
C SER A 113 -5.40 -4.92 -22.69
N ASP A 114 -5.81 -5.40 -21.51
CA ASP A 114 -6.87 -6.38 -21.37
C ASP A 114 -8.24 -5.80 -21.76
N LEU A 115 -8.49 -4.53 -21.42
CA LEU A 115 -9.68 -3.81 -21.88
C LEU A 115 -9.69 -3.66 -23.40
N ALA A 116 -8.56 -3.26 -24.00
CA ALA A 116 -8.45 -3.14 -25.45
C ALA A 116 -8.71 -4.48 -26.16
N LYS A 117 -8.20 -5.59 -25.61
CA LYS A 117 -8.52 -6.94 -26.11
C LYS A 117 -10.00 -7.27 -25.96
N ALA A 118 -10.62 -6.95 -24.83
CA ALA A 118 -12.05 -7.16 -24.62
C ALA A 118 -12.92 -6.31 -25.57
N THR A 119 -12.50 -5.09 -25.93
CA THR A 119 -13.25 -4.21 -26.84
C THR A 119 -13.03 -4.56 -28.32
N PHE A 120 -11.82 -4.97 -28.73
CA PHE A 120 -11.50 -5.25 -30.13
C PHE A 120 -11.63 -6.73 -30.52
N ILE A 121 -11.44 -7.69 -29.61
CA ILE A 121 -11.47 -9.13 -29.94
C ILE A 121 -12.84 -9.74 -29.62
N ALA A 122 -13.53 -9.28 -28.57
CA ALA A 122 -14.85 -9.82 -28.23
C ALA A 122 -15.96 -9.59 -29.28
N PRO A 123 -16.00 -8.49 -30.08
CA PRO A 123 -17.02 -8.33 -31.12
C PRO A 123 -16.86 -9.34 -32.26
N PHE A 124 -15.65 -9.81 -32.55
CA PHE A 124 -15.42 -10.79 -33.62
C PHE A 124 -15.89 -12.21 -33.26
N LEU A 125 -16.07 -12.53 -31.97
CA LEU A 125 -16.58 -13.83 -31.51
C LEU A 125 -18.10 -13.87 -31.29
N LEU A 126 -18.79 -12.72 -31.38
CA LEU A 126 -20.25 -12.62 -31.31
C LEU A 126 -20.92 -12.38 -32.67
N ILE A 127 -20.13 -12.25 -33.75
CA ILE A 127 -20.63 -12.10 -35.14
C ILE A 127 -20.26 -13.36 -35.95
N CYS A 128 -20.74 -14.54 -35.52
CA CYS A 128 -21.00 -15.68 -36.41
C CYS A 128 -21.70 -16.77 -35.58
N PRO A 129 -22.98 -17.09 -35.86
CA PRO A 129 -23.32 -17.79 -37.10
C PRO A 129 -24.67 -17.36 -37.70
N VAL A 130 -24.67 -16.48 -38.70
CA VAL A 130 -25.83 -16.33 -39.62
C VAL A 130 -25.40 -16.49 -41.09
N VAL A 131 -24.11 -16.66 -41.39
CA VAL A 131 -23.62 -16.83 -42.76
C VAL A 131 -23.64 -18.31 -43.23
N LEU A 132 -24.04 -19.27 -42.39
CA LEU A 132 -24.14 -20.69 -42.75
C LEU A 132 -25.58 -21.14 -43.08
N GLN A 133 -26.34 -20.31 -43.81
CA GLN A 133 -27.71 -20.63 -44.27
C GLN A 133 -27.95 -20.32 -45.76
N ILE A 134 -26.90 -20.08 -46.56
CA ILE A 134 -27.01 -19.85 -48.01
C ILE A 134 -26.18 -20.87 -48.83
N LEU A 135 -25.98 -22.08 -48.31
CA LEU A 135 -25.51 -23.22 -49.11
C LEU A 135 -26.39 -24.43 -48.87
#